data_AF-A0A2D4NZP0-F1
#
_entry.id   AF-A0A2D4NZP0-F1
#
_cell.length_a   1.000
_cell.length_b   1.000
_cell.length_c   1.000
_cell.angle_alpha   90.00
_cell.angle_beta   90.00
_cell.angle_gamma   90.00
#
_symmetry.space_group_name_H-M   'P 1'
#
loop_
_entity.id
_entity.type
_entity.pdbx_description
1 polymer ?
#
loop_
_entity_poly.entity_id
_entity_poly.type
_entity_poly.pdbx_seq_one_letter_code
_entity_poly.pdbx_strand_id
1 'polypeptide(L)'
;DRKRIQHLAFIYPKLLADEFTRFEFPRRLKGDDVGRKVLYRDYSMEGWGYKTVMKEDLKYPLIHGHGKQARLLGTLAVSRGLGDHLLKVIETNIEIKPFLSCIPKVEVFDLTSENVNEDDVLIMATDGLWDVLSNEDVAQIVRNFLQNNTTDPYSNPMSSAESE
;
A
#
# COMPACT_ATOMS: atom_id res chain seq x y z
N ASP A 1 -0.79 5.67 2.81
CA ASP A 1 0.66 5.88 3.01
C ASP A 1 1.31 7.10 2.34
N ARG A 2 0.87 7.56 1.16
CA ARG A 2 1.52 8.68 0.45
C ARG A 2 1.83 9.91 1.32
N LYS A 3 0.85 10.42 2.07
CA LYS A 3 1.06 11.57 2.98
C LYS A 3 2.18 11.34 4.00
N ARG A 4 2.28 10.12 4.57
CA ARG A 4 3.37 9.75 5.51
C ARG A 4 4.74 9.84 4.84
N ILE A 5 4.86 9.31 3.63
CA ILE A 5 6.12 9.32 2.85
C ILE A 5 6.53 10.77 2.54
N GLN A 6 5.59 11.62 2.09
CA GLN A 6 5.87 13.03 1.82
C GLN A 6 6.22 13.81 3.10
N HIS A 7 5.54 13.51 4.21
CA HIS A 7 5.83 14.13 5.50
C HIS A 7 7.24 13.79 6.00
N LEU A 8 7.68 12.53 5.86
CA LEU A 8 9.05 12.11 6.16
C LEU A 8 10.07 12.86 5.29
N ALA A 9 9.81 13.00 3.99
CA ALA A 9 10.66 13.78 3.09
C ALA A 9 10.69 15.28 3.41
N PHE A 10 9.60 15.82 3.98
CA PHE A 10 9.56 17.19 4.47
C PHE A 10 10.42 17.37 5.72
N ILE A 11 10.29 16.49 6.72
CA ILE A 11 11.06 16.57 7.98
C ILE A 11 12.55 16.26 7.73
N TYR A 12 12.86 15.28 6.88
CA TYR A 12 14.21 14.80 6.62
C TYR A 12 14.58 14.92 5.13
N PRO A 13 14.77 16.15 4.59
CA PRO A 13 15.03 16.36 3.17
C PRO A 13 16.32 15.69 2.69
N LYS A 14 17.28 15.43 3.58
CA LYS A 14 18.50 14.66 3.27
C LYS A 14 18.22 13.24 2.73
N LEU A 15 17.08 12.64 3.08
CA LEU A 15 16.67 11.32 2.58
C LEU A 15 16.33 11.33 1.08
N LEU A 16 16.09 12.51 0.51
CA LEU A 16 15.86 12.65 -0.93
C LEU A 16 17.15 12.56 -1.75
N ALA A 17 18.31 12.65 -1.09
CA ALA A 17 19.64 12.55 -1.69
C ALA A 17 19.86 13.42 -2.94
N ASP A 18 19.16 14.55 -3.02
CA ASP A 18 19.12 15.44 -4.19
C ASP A 18 18.58 14.82 -5.50
N GLU A 19 18.23 13.53 -5.50
CA GLU A 19 17.69 12.79 -6.64
C GLU A 19 16.16 12.84 -6.71
N PHE A 20 15.50 12.96 -5.56
CA PHE A 20 14.05 12.88 -5.43
C PHE A 20 13.40 14.21 -5.05
N THR A 21 12.17 14.42 -5.54
CA THR A 21 11.30 15.50 -5.08
C THR A 21 10.22 14.96 -4.15
N ARG A 22 9.93 15.72 -3.08
CA ARG A 22 8.79 15.43 -2.19
C ARG A 22 7.45 15.84 -2.80
N PHE A 23 7.49 16.75 -3.77
CA PHE A 23 6.28 17.26 -4.42
C PHE A 23 5.69 16.19 -5.31
N GLU A 24 4.38 16.08 -5.26
CA GLU A 24 3.61 15.29 -6.20
C GLU A 24 3.13 16.17 -7.34
N PHE A 25 3.21 15.63 -8.55
CA PHE A 25 2.70 16.23 -9.76
C PHE A 25 1.76 15.24 -10.45
N PRO A 26 0.72 15.69 -11.19
CA PRO A 26 -0.18 14.78 -11.91
C PRO A 26 0.51 13.93 -12.98
N ARG A 27 1.70 14.36 -13.43
CA ARG A 27 2.54 13.65 -14.38
C ARG A 27 4.02 13.93 -14.11
N ARG A 28 4.89 13.13 -14.73
CA ARG A 28 6.33 13.43 -14.78
C ARG A 28 6.56 14.77 -15.49
N LEU A 29 7.30 15.65 -14.84
CA LEU A 29 7.73 16.93 -15.42
C LEU A 29 8.96 16.72 -16.31
N LYS A 30 9.06 17.55 -17.35
CA LYS A 30 10.16 17.56 -18.34
C LYS A 30 10.81 18.95 -18.37
N GLY A 31 11.98 19.07 -19.02
CA GLY A 31 12.70 20.34 -19.15
C GLY A 31 11.84 21.49 -19.68
N ASP A 32 10.98 21.22 -20.67
CA ASP A 32 10.09 22.23 -21.27
C ASP A 32 9.01 22.76 -20.31
N ASP A 33 8.79 22.10 -19.18
CA ASP A 33 7.84 22.55 -18.15
C ASP A 33 8.43 23.65 -17.27
N VAL A 34 9.75 23.84 -17.23
CA VAL A 34 10.41 24.85 -16.39
C VAL A 34 9.88 26.25 -16.72
N GLY A 35 9.48 27.00 -15.69
CA GLY A 35 8.85 28.31 -15.83
C GLY A 35 7.34 28.29 -16.09
N ARG A 36 6.74 27.13 -16.36
CA ARG A 36 5.28 27.00 -16.51
C ARG A 36 4.60 26.79 -15.15
N LYS A 37 3.34 27.23 -15.03
CA LYS A 37 2.49 26.89 -13.88
C LYS A 37 1.90 25.50 -14.05
N VAL A 38 2.10 24.63 -13.05
CA VAL A 38 1.54 23.28 -13.01
C VAL A 38 0.87 23.02 -11.67
N LEU A 39 -0.01 22.02 -11.65
CA LEU A 39 -0.57 21.51 -10.42
C LEU A 39 0.50 20.74 -9.63
N TYR A 40 0.53 20.95 -8.32
CA TYR A 40 1.38 20.20 -7.40
C TYR A 40 0.66 19.95 -6.08
N ARG A 41 1.17 18.99 -5.30
CA ARG A 41 0.71 18.71 -3.94
C ARG A 41 1.90 18.41 -3.03
N ASP A 42 1.91 19.00 -1.83
CA ASP A 42 2.86 18.69 -0.74
C ASP A 42 2.15 17.99 0.43
N TYR A 43 2.90 17.52 1.43
CA TYR A 43 2.40 16.67 2.53
C TYR A 43 1.24 17.28 3.33
N SER A 44 1.21 18.62 3.48
CA SER A 44 0.21 19.34 4.25
C SER A 44 -1.04 19.71 3.45
N MET A 45 -1.07 19.43 2.15
CA MET A 45 -2.15 19.81 1.26
C MET A 45 -3.21 18.71 1.16
N GLU A 46 -4.47 19.10 1.13
CA GLU A 46 -5.60 18.18 0.89
C GLU A 46 -5.98 18.08 -0.58
N GLY A 47 -5.66 19.11 -1.38
CA GLY A 47 -5.92 19.17 -2.81
C GLY A 47 -4.69 19.58 -3.62
N TRP A 48 -4.92 19.99 -4.87
CA TRP A 48 -3.89 20.51 -5.75
C TRP A 48 -3.74 22.02 -5.59
N GLY A 49 -2.49 22.50 -5.51
CA GLY A 49 -2.13 23.90 -5.67
C GLY A 49 -1.45 24.16 -7.00
N TYR A 50 -1.19 25.42 -7.34
CA TYR A 50 -0.36 25.79 -8.49
C TYR A 50 1.03 26.24 -8.04
N LYS A 51 2.06 25.78 -8.74
CA LYS A 51 3.42 26.34 -8.63
C LYS A 51 4.05 26.53 -9.99
N THR A 52 4.99 27.47 -10.07
CA THR A 52 5.90 27.58 -11.21
C THR A 52 6.97 26.51 -11.09
N VAL A 53 7.16 25.72 -12.14
CA VAL A 53 8.15 24.64 -12.17
C VAL A 53 9.57 25.21 -12.16
N MET A 54 10.39 24.69 -11.24
CA MET A 54 11.83 24.94 -11.17
C MET A 54 12.62 23.71 -11.63
N LYS A 55 13.93 23.86 -11.86
CA LYS A 55 14.78 22.71 -12.29
C LYS A 55 14.76 21.58 -11.27
N GLU A 56 14.65 21.90 -9.98
CA GLU A 56 14.61 20.94 -8.87
C GLU A 56 13.33 20.10 -8.88
N ASP A 57 12.26 20.57 -9.53
CA ASP A 57 11.00 19.83 -9.66
C ASP A 57 11.08 18.71 -10.70
N LEU A 58 12.15 18.68 -11.50
CA LEU A 58 12.41 17.62 -12.47
C LEU A 58 12.99 16.35 -11.82
N LYS A 59 13.40 16.43 -10.54
CA LYS A 59 13.87 15.29 -9.73
C LYS A 59 12.81 14.19 -9.64
N TYR A 60 13.24 12.95 -9.44
CA TYR A 60 12.34 11.78 -9.47
C TYR A 60 11.26 11.85 -8.38
N PRO A 61 10.01 11.44 -8.65
CA PRO A 61 8.99 11.40 -7.60
C PRO A 61 9.30 10.28 -6.60
N LEU A 62 8.97 10.49 -5.33
CA LEU A 62 9.07 9.45 -4.30
C LEU A 62 8.21 8.20 -4.61
N ILE A 63 7.08 8.39 -5.30
CA ILE A 63 6.20 7.30 -5.72
C ILE A 63 6.02 7.43 -7.23
N HIS A 64 6.58 6.47 -7.97
CA HIS A 64 6.49 6.40 -9.42
C HIS A 64 5.28 5.55 -9.83
N GLY A 65 4.56 5.90 -10.89
CA GLY A 65 3.41 5.13 -11.37
C GLY A 65 2.13 5.31 -10.53
N HIS A 66 1.10 4.53 -10.89
CA HIS A 66 -0.24 4.59 -10.28
C HIS A 66 -0.79 3.17 -10.08
N GLY A 67 -1.72 3.02 -9.13
CA GLY A 67 -2.35 1.74 -8.82
C GLY A 67 -1.33 0.63 -8.52
N LYS A 68 -1.52 -0.55 -9.10
CA LYS A 68 -0.65 -1.73 -8.93
C LYS A 68 0.78 -1.55 -9.50
N GLN A 69 0.96 -0.57 -10.39
CA GLN A 69 2.27 -0.23 -10.96
C GLN A 69 3.03 0.81 -10.12
N ALA A 70 2.46 1.27 -9.00
CA ALA A 70 3.13 2.22 -8.14
C ALA A 70 4.41 1.61 -7.54
N ARG A 71 5.50 2.37 -7.52
CA ARG A 71 6.78 1.98 -6.95
C ARG A 71 7.33 3.07 -6.04
N LEU A 72 7.58 2.72 -4.77
CA LEU A 72 8.31 3.54 -3.82
C LEU A 72 9.77 3.64 -4.28
N LEU A 73 10.23 4.87 -4.51
CA LEU A 73 11.55 5.20 -5.03
C LEU A 73 11.89 4.40 -6.31
N GLY A 74 10.90 4.11 -7.14
CA GLY A 74 11.07 3.29 -8.35
C GLY A 74 11.45 1.83 -8.10
N THR A 75 11.52 1.36 -6.85
CA THR A 75 12.09 0.05 -6.50
C THR A 75 11.06 -0.91 -5.93
N LEU A 76 10.36 -0.54 -4.84
CA LEU A 76 9.41 -1.45 -4.16
C LEU A 76 7.96 -1.17 -4.53
N ALA A 77 7.15 -2.21 -4.73
CA ALA A 77 5.70 -2.08 -4.92
C ALA A 77 4.91 -1.85 -3.61
N VAL A 78 5.61 -1.83 -2.47
CA VAL A 78 5.02 -1.68 -1.13
C VAL A 78 5.60 -0.46 -0.41
N SER A 79 4.85 0.06 0.56
CA SER A 79 5.29 1.17 1.43
C SER A 79 5.49 0.79 2.88
N ARG A 80 5.17 -0.46 3.22
CA ARG A 80 5.35 -1.07 4.54
C ARG A 80 5.93 -2.46 4.37
N GLY A 81 6.80 -2.86 5.27
CA GLY A 81 7.52 -4.13 5.21
C GLY A 81 8.48 -4.31 6.38
N LEU A 82 8.60 -5.55 6.82
CA LEU A 82 9.66 -5.99 7.73
C LEU A 82 10.91 -6.31 6.90
N GLY A 83 12.11 -6.17 7.47
CA GLY A 83 13.36 -6.41 6.75
C GLY A 83 13.78 -5.25 5.83
N ASP A 84 14.42 -5.56 4.70
CA ASP A 84 14.94 -4.61 3.69
C ASP A 84 15.92 -3.55 4.24
N HIS A 85 16.62 -3.86 5.32
CA HIS A 85 17.56 -2.93 5.96
C HIS A 85 18.75 -2.53 5.08
N LEU A 86 19.16 -3.43 4.18
CA LEU A 86 20.27 -3.20 3.26
C LEU A 86 19.79 -2.87 1.84
N LEU A 87 18.47 -2.78 1.63
CA LEU A 87 17.91 -2.53 0.31
C LEU A 87 18.12 -1.07 -0.09
N LYS A 88 18.70 -0.89 -1.26
CA LYS A 88 18.97 0.41 -1.87
C LYS A 88 18.11 0.61 -3.12
N VAL A 89 17.89 1.86 -3.47
CA VAL A 89 17.31 2.21 -4.78
C VAL A 89 18.25 1.73 -5.88
N ILE A 90 17.68 1.11 -6.92
CA ILE A 90 18.39 0.52 -8.05
C ILE A 90 19.48 1.47 -8.57
N GLU A 91 20.71 0.96 -8.70
CA GLU A 91 21.89 1.69 -9.20
C GLU A 91 22.30 2.95 -8.40
N THR A 92 21.85 3.07 -7.13
CA THR A 92 22.25 4.19 -6.27
C THR A 92 22.72 3.71 -4.88
N ASN A 93 23.21 4.66 -4.07
CA ASN A 93 23.51 4.43 -2.66
C ASN A 93 22.39 4.87 -1.70
N ILE A 94 21.18 5.12 -2.21
CA ILE A 94 20.07 5.65 -1.43
C ILE A 94 19.35 4.49 -0.75
N GLU A 95 19.31 4.51 0.58
CA GLU A 95 18.58 3.51 1.37
C GLU A 95 17.07 3.69 1.25
N ILE A 96 16.35 2.58 1.04
CA ILE A 96 14.87 2.60 0.95
C ILE A 96 14.23 2.58 2.33
N LYS A 97 14.89 1.94 3.29
CA LYS A 97 14.33 1.64 4.62
C LYS A 97 13.70 2.86 5.33
N PRO A 98 14.27 4.08 5.28
CA PRO A 98 13.64 5.24 5.90
C PRO A 98 12.21 5.54 5.43
N PHE A 99 11.85 5.16 4.20
CA PHE A 99 10.50 5.34 3.66
C PHE A 99 9.60 4.09 3.81
N LEU A 100 10.20 2.90 4.03
CA LEU A 100 9.52 1.61 4.23
C LEU A 100 9.23 1.38 5.72
N SER A 101 7.98 1.63 6.14
CA SER A 101 7.61 1.52 7.55
C SER A 101 7.40 0.05 7.98
N CYS A 102 7.94 -0.34 9.12
CA CYS A 102 7.62 -1.61 9.78
C CYS A 102 6.40 -1.54 10.71
N ILE A 103 5.77 -0.36 10.84
CA ILE A 103 4.63 -0.17 11.74
C ILE A 103 3.37 -0.70 11.06
N PRO A 104 2.62 -1.64 11.67
CA PRO A 104 1.39 -2.14 11.08
C PRO A 104 0.27 -1.10 11.15
N LYS A 105 -0.74 -1.25 10.29
CA LYS A 105 -2.05 -0.63 10.51
C LYS A 105 -2.86 -1.61 11.36
N VAL A 106 -3.33 -1.17 12.52
CA VAL A 106 -4.12 -2.00 13.43
C VAL A 106 -5.57 -1.51 13.37
N GLU A 107 -6.48 -2.45 13.14
CA GLU A 107 -7.92 -2.25 13.24
C GLU A 107 -8.45 -3.28 14.23
N VAL A 108 -9.31 -2.83 15.14
CA VAL A 108 -9.94 -3.69 16.15
C VAL A 108 -11.37 -3.92 15.71
N PHE A 109 -11.73 -5.19 15.53
CA PHE A 109 -13.07 -5.62 15.14
C PHE A 109 -13.75 -6.25 16.34
N ASP A 110 -14.92 -5.72 16.71
CA ASP A 110 -15.78 -6.32 17.72
C ASP A 110 -16.71 -7.34 17.04
N LEU A 111 -16.45 -8.62 17.28
CA LEU A 111 -17.20 -9.71 16.66
C LEU A 111 -18.67 -9.73 17.11
N THR A 112 -18.96 -9.19 18.29
CA THR A 112 -20.33 -9.18 18.84
C THR A 112 -21.21 -8.14 18.16
N SER A 113 -20.64 -6.97 17.81
CA SER A 113 -21.39 -5.91 17.13
C SER A 113 -21.63 -6.21 15.65
N GLU A 114 -20.73 -6.97 15.02
CA GLU A 114 -20.79 -7.31 13.59
C GLU A 114 -21.63 -8.57 13.28
N ASN A 115 -22.28 -9.16 14.29
CA ASN A 115 -23.15 -10.33 14.15
C ASN A 115 -22.44 -11.53 13.46
N VAL A 116 -21.14 -11.69 13.76
CA VAL A 116 -20.32 -12.80 13.26
C VAL A 116 -20.71 -14.08 14.00
N ASN A 117 -21.02 -15.14 13.26
CA ASN A 117 -21.40 -16.45 13.80
C ASN A 117 -20.29 -17.51 13.58
N GLU A 118 -20.50 -18.73 14.08
CA GLU A 118 -19.52 -19.83 14.01
C GLU A 118 -19.25 -20.32 12.58
N ASP A 119 -20.17 -20.07 11.64
CA ASP A 119 -20.03 -20.45 10.23
C ASP A 119 -19.36 -19.35 9.37
N ASP A 120 -19.14 -18.16 9.95
CA ASP A 120 -18.43 -17.07 9.28
C ASP A 120 -16.92 -17.29 9.28
N VAL A 121 -16.27 -16.86 8.19
CA VAL A 121 -14.85 -17.11 7.97
C VAL A 121 -14.08 -15.83 7.68
N LEU A 122 -12.88 -15.73 8.26
CA LEU A 122 -11.90 -14.70 7.92
C LEU A 122 -10.98 -15.22 6.82
N ILE A 123 -10.98 -14.54 5.68
CA ILE A 123 -10.14 -14.91 4.53
C ILE A 123 -8.89 -14.03 4.54
N MET A 124 -7.73 -14.66 4.67
CA MET A 124 -6.42 -14.02 4.57
C MET A 124 -5.62 -14.65 3.44
N ALA A 125 -5.14 -13.82 2.52
CA ALA A 125 -4.31 -14.27 1.41
C ALA A 125 -3.34 -13.17 0.97
N THR A 126 -2.29 -13.57 0.24
CA THR A 126 -1.36 -12.63 -0.40
C THR A 126 -1.99 -11.99 -1.65
N ASP A 127 -1.32 -10.98 -2.19
CA ASP A 127 -1.74 -10.25 -3.39
C ASP A 127 -2.00 -11.13 -4.60
N GLY A 128 -1.32 -12.27 -4.75
CA GLY A 128 -1.55 -13.21 -5.85
C GLY A 128 -3.01 -13.67 -6.02
N LEU A 129 -3.79 -13.80 -4.94
CA LEU A 129 -5.22 -14.08 -5.01
C LEU A 129 -6.02 -12.82 -5.40
N TRP A 130 -5.79 -11.73 -4.68
CA TRP A 130 -6.51 -10.46 -4.83
C TRP A 130 -6.17 -9.73 -6.12
N ASP A 131 -5.13 -10.18 -6.83
CA ASP A 131 -4.77 -9.66 -8.13
C ASP A 131 -5.73 -10.08 -9.24
N VAL A 132 -6.40 -11.22 -9.05
CA VAL A 132 -7.28 -11.85 -10.03
C VAL A 132 -8.74 -11.94 -9.60
N LEU A 133 -9.03 -11.92 -8.30
CA LEU A 133 -10.40 -12.02 -7.77
C LEU A 133 -10.75 -10.84 -6.87
N SER A 134 -12.01 -10.40 -6.94
CA SER A 134 -12.57 -9.42 -6.01
C SER A 134 -12.91 -10.06 -4.66
N ASN A 135 -13.17 -9.21 -3.65
CA ASN A 135 -13.64 -9.68 -2.34
C ASN A 135 -14.95 -10.46 -2.48
N GLU A 136 -15.84 -9.98 -3.34
CA GLU A 136 -17.15 -10.58 -3.61
C GLU A 136 -17.02 -11.95 -4.28
N ASP A 137 -16.13 -12.08 -5.26
CA ASP A 137 -15.87 -13.36 -5.93
C ASP A 137 -15.37 -14.41 -4.92
N VAL A 138 -14.37 -14.05 -4.13
CA VAL A 138 -13.78 -14.94 -3.13
C VAL A 138 -14.81 -15.32 -2.07
N ALA A 139 -15.59 -14.35 -1.56
CA ALA A 139 -16.64 -14.62 -0.59
C ALA A 139 -17.71 -15.58 -1.16
N GLN A 140 -18.12 -15.39 -2.42
CA GLN A 140 -19.12 -16.27 -3.05
C GLN A 140 -18.57 -17.69 -3.26
N ILE A 141 -17.32 -17.82 -3.72
CA ILE A 141 -16.67 -19.11 -3.92
C ILE A 141 -16.60 -19.87 -2.60
N VAL A 142 -16.16 -19.21 -1.52
CA VAL A 142 -16.03 -19.84 -0.20
C VAL A 142 -17.40 -20.22 0.38
N ARG A 143 -18.41 -19.34 0.29
CA ARG A 143 -19.78 -19.67 0.73
C ARG A 143 -20.35 -20.87 -0.02
N ASN A 144 -20.22 -20.90 -1.35
CA ASN A 144 -20.67 -22.03 -2.16
C ASN A 144 -19.94 -23.32 -1.79
N PHE A 145 -18.64 -23.24 -1.54
CA PHE A 145 -17.86 -24.40 -1.12
C PHE A 145 -18.34 -24.93 0.23
N LEU A 146 -18.50 -24.08 1.23
CA LEU A 146 -18.95 -24.49 2.57
C LEU A 146 -20.36 -25.08 2.55
N GLN A 147 -21.30 -24.45 1.83
CA GLN A 147 -22.68 -24.96 1.70
C GLN A 147 -22.76 -26.34 1.04
N ASN A 148 -21.84 -26.65 0.11
CA ASN A 148 -21.81 -27.93 -0.58
C ASN A 148 -21.04 -29.04 0.17
N ASN A 149 -20.35 -28.70 1.26
CA ASN A 149 -19.50 -29.63 2.01
C ASN A 149 -19.90 -29.74 3.50
N THR A 150 -21.15 -29.40 3.85
CA THR A 150 -21.66 -29.45 5.23
C THR A 150 -21.77 -30.87 5.82
N THR A 151 -21.54 -31.92 5.02
CA THR A 151 -21.61 -33.33 5.45
C THR A 151 -20.25 -33.98 5.65
N ASP A 152 -19.15 -33.23 5.52
CA ASP A 152 -17.81 -33.75 5.81
C ASP A 152 -17.66 -33.96 7.33
N PRO A 153 -17.45 -35.19 7.83
CA PRO A 153 -17.31 -35.46 9.26
C PRO A 153 -16.10 -34.76 9.92
N TYR A 154 -15.18 -34.19 9.13
CA TYR A 154 -14.05 -33.38 9.63
C TYR A 154 -14.32 -31.87 9.61
N SER A 155 -15.48 -31.43 9.09
CA SER A 155 -15.85 -30.00 9.05
C SER A 155 -16.37 -29.47 10.39
N ASN A 156 -16.76 -30.36 11.32
CA ASN A 156 -17.26 -29.99 12.63
C ASN A 156 -16.39 -30.57 13.75
N PRO A 157 -15.31 -29.90 14.18
CA PRO A 157 -14.48 -30.39 15.29
C PRO A 157 -15.23 -30.45 16.63
N MET A 158 -16.43 -29.85 16.74
CA MET A 158 -17.27 -29.95 17.95
C MET A 158 -18.21 -31.16 17.96
N SER A 159 -18.53 -31.79 16.82
CA SER A 159 -19.43 -32.97 16.84
C SER A 159 -18.76 -34.27 17.28
N SER A 160 -17.43 -34.28 17.42
CA SER A 160 -16.66 -35.46 17.87
C SER A 160 -16.36 -35.47 19.37
N ALA A 161 -16.77 -34.42 20.12
CA ALA A 161 -16.53 -34.30 21.56
C ALA A 161 -17.73 -34.69 22.45
N GLU A 162 -18.90 -34.99 21.88
CA GLU A 162 -20.11 -35.37 22.65
C GLU A 162 -20.44 -36.87 22.62
N SER A 163 -19.51 -37.70 22.12
CA SER A 163 -19.67 -39.15 22.05
C SER A 163 -18.63 -39.89 22.90
N GLU A 164 -18.64 -39.66 24.22
CA GLU A 164 -18.11 -40.58 25.25
C GLU A 164 -18.97 -40.53 26.52
#